data_AF-A0AAD6VLT6-F1
#
_entry.id   AF-A0AAD6VLT6-F1
#
_cell.length_a   1.000
_cell.length_b   1.000
_cell.length_c   1.000
_cell.angle_alpha   90.00
_cell.angle_beta   90.00
_cell.angle_gamma   90.00
#
_symmetry.space_group_name_H-M   'P 1'
#
loop_
_entity.id
_entity.type
_entity.pdbx_description
1 polymer ?
#
loop_
_entity_poly.entity_id
_entity_poly.type
_entity_poly.pdbx_seq_one_letter_code
_entity_poly.pdbx_strand_id
1 'polypeptide(L)'
;MKFNEELTARQLSPEDLDPKVTFCLQYLKASDIPPLDHGCCSHVLGFYHAHVALRSLANISYLARPALDSQFVTRLLDAWPDIWKWLEYTFDNWVVSPMFDLNNSTRFHAFQMVVIALRSFIKLPPCCELILSNEGGKKAFVMLGSCWLYEFEDEFKTASNDDHLLSAAEPLLDLGTFKPGPPPDMFFGCILSSTRDTSRPARVALHHLAWYVTSPAPWDPQALFLLDYHLRMASTISVAPQYLDALLAQHSVRTVTRILVSLASTPYDDATATGAAQAIAAGLAFLNTVLPAADGFAWTTHAVQIGLLPALLRAHAWLDDLPEDREGSTTLVELLRLLSLYSLYPSLLRVLVHSVNRVRELNLPDIIKDDAPVMAAYQELEDLVHERSALMETDLEICCQNPSCRKTDAQNNFSSCSGCFTTAYCSTDCQKAHWKNGHRDDCKALKELREDGRAPPISAEDYDSACKLVIEEVRKRKGDITPVWRAEPPAPGRAPALSLNYFLDDPRGVLVVGAPDVHPPQGYAEFASVRATWDDVLAQEIHREHIIVGAYLPHGSTGKLHFMWMGINDRLPPSEGSIAERLIRTVEMM
;
A
#
# COMPACT_ATOMS: atom_id res chain seq x y z
N MET A 1 -9.78 -36.02 5.02
CA MET A 1 -9.35 -35.47 6.33
C MET A 1 -8.37 -36.37 7.07
N LYS A 2 -8.63 -37.66 7.35
CA LYS A 2 -7.68 -38.53 8.07
C LYS A 2 -6.30 -38.76 7.41
N PHE A 3 -6.18 -38.61 6.09
CA PHE A 3 -4.89 -38.76 5.39
C PHE A 3 -3.96 -37.53 5.56
N ASN A 4 -4.49 -36.36 5.93
CA ASN A 4 -3.70 -35.13 6.07
C ASN A 4 -3.03 -35.00 7.45
N GLU A 5 -3.58 -35.62 8.50
CA GLU A 5 -3.01 -35.57 9.86
C GLU A 5 -1.88 -36.59 10.08
N GLU A 6 -1.85 -37.70 9.31
CA GLU A 6 -0.79 -38.72 9.42
C GLU A 6 0.52 -38.35 8.68
N LEU A 7 0.46 -37.42 7.72
CA LEU A 7 1.60 -37.00 6.89
C LEU A 7 2.54 -36.02 7.60
N THR A 8 2.04 -35.19 8.51
CA THR A 8 2.85 -34.23 9.28
C THR A 8 3.66 -34.88 10.40
N ALA A 9 3.34 -36.13 10.80
CA ALA A 9 3.98 -36.83 11.92
C ALA A 9 4.92 -37.99 11.53
N ARG A 10 4.97 -38.41 10.24
CA ARG A 10 5.86 -39.46 9.75
C ARG A 10 6.74 -38.92 8.63
N GLN A 11 8.06 -38.95 8.83
CA GLN A 11 9.01 -38.96 7.71
C GLN A 11 8.73 -40.21 6.87
N LEU A 12 7.92 -40.08 5.81
CA LEU A 12 7.68 -41.17 4.88
C LEU A 12 9.01 -41.50 4.21
N SER A 13 9.39 -42.78 4.25
CA SER A 13 10.58 -43.23 3.55
C SER A 13 10.36 -43.09 2.03
N PRO A 14 11.42 -42.88 1.22
CA PRO A 14 11.31 -42.90 -0.24
C PRO A 14 10.64 -44.18 -0.78
N GLU A 15 10.82 -45.31 -0.10
CA GLU A 15 10.22 -46.61 -0.46
C GLU A 15 8.68 -46.63 -0.30
N ASP A 16 8.14 -45.87 0.66
CA ASP A 16 6.69 -45.77 0.91
C ASP A 16 5.95 -44.84 -0.08
N LEU A 17 6.68 -43.93 -0.71
CA LEU A 17 6.13 -42.93 -1.63
C LEU A 17 6.06 -43.46 -3.06
N ASP A 18 7.00 -44.28 -3.49
CA ASP A 18 7.14 -44.70 -4.90
C ASP A 18 5.90 -45.39 -5.49
N PRO A 19 5.26 -46.36 -4.81
CA PRO A 19 4.05 -47.00 -5.33
C PRO A 19 2.87 -46.03 -5.43
N LYS A 20 2.77 -45.09 -4.49
CA LYS A 20 1.67 -44.10 -4.44
C LYS A 20 1.77 -43.09 -5.57
N VAL A 21 2.99 -42.65 -5.88
CA VAL A 21 3.28 -41.74 -7.00
C VAL A 21 2.93 -42.42 -8.32
N THR A 22 3.36 -43.66 -8.50
CA THR A 22 3.03 -44.48 -9.69
C THR A 22 1.51 -44.63 -9.86
N PHE A 23 0.81 -44.93 -8.77
CA PHE A 23 -0.64 -45.05 -8.76
C PHE A 23 -1.36 -43.75 -9.10
N CYS A 24 -0.81 -42.58 -8.74
CA CYS A 24 -1.39 -41.30 -9.13
C CYS A 24 -1.15 -41.01 -10.62
N LEU A 25 0.08 -41.22 -11.10
CA LEU A 25 0.49 -40.88 -12.46
C LEU A 25 -0.26 -41.68 -13.55
N GLN A 26 -0.74 -42.90 -13.26
CA GLN A 26 -1.57 -43.66 -14.21
C GLN A 26 -2.92 -43.00 -14.51
N TYR A 27 -3.45 -42.15 -13.64
CA TYR A 27 -4.72 -41.43 -13.87
C TYR A 27 -4.53 -40.07 -14.53
N LEU A 28 -3.30 -39.69 -14.82
CA LEU A 28 -2.94 -38.38 -15.34
C LEU A 28 -2.42 -38.45 -16.76
N LYS A 29 -2.66 -39.54 -17.50
CA LYS A 29 -2.28 -39.61 -18.92
C LYS A 29 -3.15 -38.66 -19.74
N ALA A 30 -2.53 -37.92 -20.65
CA ALA A 30 -3.29 -37.00 -21.52
C ALA A 30 -4.29 -37.72 -22.42
N SER A 31 -4.03 -38.99 -22.75
CA SER A 31 -4.96 -39.85 -23.49
C SER A 31 -6.28 -40.10 -22.77
N ASP A 32 -6.30 -39.91 -21.45
CA ASP A 32 -7.46 -40.19 -20.60
C ASP A 32 -8.37 -38.97 -20.44
N ILE A 33 -7.97 -37.81 -20.99
CA ILE A 33 -8.81 -36.62 -21.08
C ILE A 33 -9.97 -36.93 -22.03
N PRO A 34 -11.24 -36.89 -21.57
CA PRO A 34 -12.37 -37.23 -22.41
C PRO A 34 -12.51 -36.25 -23.58
N PRO A 35 -12.70 -36.74 -24.82
CA PRO A 35 -13.05 -35.91 -25.97
C PRO A 35 -14.30 -35.06 -25.68
N LEU A 36 -14.35 -33.81 -26.16
CA LEU A 36 -15.43 -32.86 -25.85
C LEU A 36 -16.83 -33.30 -26.33
N ASP A 37 -16.91 -34.29 -27.23
CA ASP A 37 -18.15 -34.89 -27.73
C ASP A 37 -18.65 -36.07 -26.87
N HIS A 38 -17.93 -36.45 -25.81
CA HIS A 38 -18.35 -37.49 -24.88
C HIS A 38 -19.44 -37.00 -23.91
N GLY A 39 -20.21 -37.95 -23.37
CA GLY A 39 -21.28 -37.66 -22.41
C GLY A 39 -20.76 -37.17 -21.05
N CYS A 40 -21.58 -36.36 -20.36
CA CYS A 40 -21.28 -35.76 -19.05
C CYS A 40 -20.65 -36.72 -18.02
N CYS A 41 -21.12 -37.97 -17.93
CA CYS A 41 -20.59 -38.95 -16.97
C CYS A 41 -19.10 -39.27 -17.17
N SER A 42 -18.62 -39.31 -18.42
CA SER A 42 -17.21 -39.59 -18.74
C SER A 42 -16.31 -38.43 -18.32
N HIS A 43 -16.76 -37.19 -18.57
CA HIS A 43 -16.07 -35.97 -18.14
C HIS A 43 -15.97 -35.87 -16.62
N VAL A 44 -17.08 -36.13 -15.91
CA VAL A 44 -17.14 -36.08 -14.45
C VAL A 44 -16.23 -37.13 -13.81
N LEU A 45 -16.30 -38.39 -14.26
CA LEU A 45 -15.48 -39.46 -13.70
C LEU A 45 -13.98 -39.23 -13.95
N GLY A 46 -13.61 -38.85 -15.18
CA GLY A 46 -12.23 -38.50 -15.53
C GLY A 46 -11.71 -37.33 -14.69
N PHE A 47 -12.51 -36.27 -14.54
CA PHE A 47 -12.20 -35.13 -13.69
C PHE A 47 -11.95 -35.54 -12.23
N TYR A 48 -12.81 -36.35 -11.62
CA TYR A 48 -12.63 -36.76 -10.23
C TYR A 48 -11.38 -37.62 -10.02
N HIS A 49 -11.08 -38.55 -10.93
CA HIS A 49 -9.84 -39.35 -10.85
C HIS A 49 -8.60 -38.46 -10.97
N ALA A 50 -8.57 -37.58 -11.96
CA ALA A 50 -7.47 -36.64 -12.14
C ALA A 50 -7.32 -35.68 -10.94
N HIS A 51 -8.43 -35.17 -10.40
CA HIS A 51 -8.43 -34.30 -9.22
C HIS A 51 -7.80 -34.99 -8.00
N VAL A 52 -8.19 -36.23 -7.69
CA VAL A 52 -7.63 -36.98 -6.56
C VAL A 52 -6.14 -37.27 -6.78
N ALA A 53 -5.75 -37.67 -7.99
CA ALA A 53 -4.36 -37.95 -8.33
C ALA A 53 -3.48 -36.70 -8.23
N LEU A 54 -3.89 -35.59 -8.85
CA LEU A 54 -3.14 -34.32 -8.81
C LEU A 54 -3.04 -33.75 -7.41
N ARG A 55 -4.13 -33.76 -6.65
CA ARG A 55 -4.12 -33.30 -5.25
C ARG A 55 -3.18 -34.13 -4.39
N SER A 56 -3.12 -35.45 -4.61
CA SER A 56 -2.22 -36.34 -3.88
C SER A 56 -0.75 -36.02 -4.19
N LEU A 57 -0.40 -35.86 -5.46
CA LEU A 57 0.95 -35.48 -5.88
C LEU A 57 1.34 -34.09 -5.35
N ALA A 58 0.43 -33.11 -5.45
CA ALA A 58 0.65 -31.76 -4.93
C ALA A 58 0.89 -31.75 -3.42
N ASN A 59 0.08 -32.47 -2.65
CA ASN A 59 0.26 -32.59 -1.20
C ASN A 59 1.59 -33.27 -0.83
N ILE A 60 2.03 -34.30 -1.58
CA ILE A 60 3.34 -34.92 -1.39
C ILE A 60 4.44 -33.88 -1.64
N SER A 61 4.40 -33.16 -2.76
CA SER A 61 5.37 -32.09 -3.05
C SER A 61 5.42 -31.02 -1.95
N TYR A 62 4.25 -30.57 -1.49
CA TYR A 62 4.14 -29.47 -0.54
C TYR A 62 4.58 -29.85 0.88
N LEU A 63 4.13 -31.01 1.38
CA LEU A 63 4.35 -31.44 2.76
C LEU A 63 5.70 -32.16 2.93
N ALA A 64 6.07 -33.02 1.98
CA ALA A 64 7.28 -33.84 2.11
C ALA A 64 8.56 -33.11 1.68
N ARG A 65 8.43 -32.00 0.92
CA ARG A 65 9.55 -31.20 0.38
C ARG A 65 10.68 -32.08 -0.16
N PRO A 66 10.40 -32.91 -1.17
CA PRO A 66 11.33 -33.91 -1.65
C PRO A 66 12.63 -33.27 -2.19
N ALA A 67 13.75 -33.98 -2.04
CA ALA A 67 15.01 -33.56 -2.64
C ALA A 67 14.88 -33.44 -4.17
N LEU A 68 15.57 -32.45 -4.76
CA LEU A 68 15.43 -32.13 -6.19
C LEU A 68 15.89 -33.26 -7.12
N ASP A 69 16.82 -34.09 -6.65
CA ASP A 69 17.34 -35.28 -7.33
C ASP A 69 16.56 -36.57 -6.99
N SER A 70 15.47 -36.46 -6.21
CA SER A 70 14.68 -37.62 -5.82
C SER A 70 13.93 -38.25 -7.00
N GLN A 71 13.70 -39.56 -6.91
CA GLN A 71 12.90 -40.30 -7.90
C GLN A 71 11.48 -39.74 -8.05
N PHE A 72 10.92 -39.16 -6.98
CA PHE A 72 9.65 -38.45 -7.03
C PHE A 72 9.68 -37.28 -8.03
N VAL A 73 10.68 -36.39 -7.90
CA VAL A 73 10.82 -35.22 -8.76
C VAL A 73 11.08 -35.67 -10.20
N THR A 74 11.97 -36.64 -10.42
CA THR A 74 12.24 -37.18 -11.77
C THR A 74 10.96 -37.69 -12.44
N ARG A 75 10.14 -38.50 -11.76
CA ARG A 75 8.89 -39.02 -12.34
C ARG A 75 7.86 -37.93 -12.57
N LEU A 76 7.81 -36.92 -11.69
CA LEU A 76 6.94 -35.77 -11.86
C LEU A 76 7.31 -34.99 -13.13
N LEU A 77 8.61 -34.78 -13.37
CA LEU A 77 9.11 -34.12 -14.58
C LEU A 77 8.84 -34.94 -15.83
N ASP A 78 9.05 -36.26 -15.79
CA ASP A 78 8.75 -37.16 -16.91
C ASP A 78 7.26 -37.14 -17.30
N ALA A 79 6.37 -37.00 -16.32
CA ALA A 79 4.93 -36.93 -16.51
C ALA A 79 4.40 -35.50 -16.73
N TRP A 80 5.25 -34.48 -16.67
CA TRP A 80 4.84 -33.08 -16.71
C TRP A 80 3.96 -32.70 -17.91
N PRO A 81 4.24 -33.15 -19.16
CA PRO A 81 3.39 -32.83 -20.30
C PRO A 81 1.95 -33.32 -20.16
N ASP A 82 1.76 -34.48 -19.51
CA ASP A 82 0.43 -35.03 -19.29
C ASP A 82 -0.28 -34.28 -18.14
N ILE A 83 0.45 -33.99 -17.06
CA ILE A 83 -0.02 -33.18 -15.93
C ILE A 83 -0.49 -31.80 -16.39
N TRP A 84 0.31 -31.13 -17.21
CA TRP A 84 0.01 -29.80 -17.72
C TRP A 84 -1.28 -29.78 -18.55
N LYS A 85 -1.47 -30.77 -19.44
CA LYS A 85 -2.70 -30.90 -20.23
C LYS A 85 -3.94 -31.10 -19.35
N TRP A 86 -3.82 -31.85 -18.25
CA TRP A 86 -4.91 -31.98 -17.29
C TRP A 86 -5.23 -30.67 -16.57
N LEU A 87 -4.21 -29.86 -16.23
CA LEU A 87 -4.41 -28.53 -15.66
C LEU A 87 -5.09 -27.58 -16.66
N GLU A 88 -4.65 -27.58 -17.91
CA GLU A 88 -5.26 -26.80 -19.01
C GLU A 88 -6.71 -27.19 -19.24
N TYR A 89 -6.97 -28.48 -19.42
CA TYR A 89 -8.31 -29.00 -19.61
C TYR A 89 -9.21 -28.64 -18.42
N THR A 90 -8.73 -28.80 -17.19
CA THR A 90 -9.48 -28.45 -15.98
C THR A 90 -9.81 -26.97 -15.94
N PHE A 91 -8.81 -26.11 -16.17
CA PHE A 91 -8.99 -24.67 -16.16
C PHE A 91 -9.98 -24.19 -17.24
N ASP A 92 -9.75 -24.57 -18.50
CA ASP A 92 -10.52 -24.07 -19.63
C ASP A 92 -11.99 -24.55 -19.57
N ASN A 93 -12.21 -25.80 -19.15
CA ASN A 93 -13.51 -26.45 -19.26
C ASN A 93 -14.29 -26.56 -17.94
N TRP A 94 -13.68 -26.25 -16.80
CA TRP A 94 -14.34 -26.34 -15.48
C TRP A 94 -14.21 -25.09 -14.63
N VAL A 95 -13.22 -24.22 -14.87
CA VAL A 95 -13.07 -22.93 -14.15
C VAL A 95 -13.60 -21.77 -14.97
N VAL A 96 -13.13 -21.60 -16.21
CA VAL A 96 -13.47 -20.46 -17.07
C VAL A 96 -14.84 -20.63 -17.72
N SER A 97 -15.05 -21.78 -18.36
CA SER A 97 -16.30 -22.10 -19.05
C SER A 97 -16.77 -23.49 -18.60
N PRO A 98 -17.42 -23.60 -17.43
CA PRO A 98 -17.90 -24.89 -16.92
C PRO A 98 -18.76 -25.60 -17.97
N MET A 99 -18.29 -26.74 -18.49
CA MET A 99 -18.99 -27.51 -19.54
C MET A 99 -20.38 -27.98 -19.11
N PHE A 100 -20.58 -28.16 -17.80
CA PHE A 100 -21.82 -28.67 -17.24
C PHE A 100 -22.18 -27.88 -15.98
N ASP A 101 -23.45 -27.50 -15.85
CA ASP A 101 -24.01 -26.91 -14.64
C ASP A 101 -24.40 -28.03 -13.66
N LEU A 102 -23.39 -28.67 -13.06
CA LEU A 102 -23.58 -29.85 -12.21
C LEU A 102 -23.87 -29.48 -10.75
N ASN A 103 -23.48 -28.26 -10.34
CA ASN A 103 -23.71 -27.55 -9.08
C ASN A 103 -22.54 -26.56 -8.83
N ASN A 104 -22.76 -25.57 -7.97
CA ASN A 104 -21.75 -24.57 -7.55
C ASN A 104 -20.46 -25.17 -6.96
N SER A 105 -20.48 -26.43 -6.50
CA SER A 105 -19.29 -27.05 -5.90
C SER A 105 -18.29 -27.51 -6.95
N THR A 106 -18.70 -27.80 -8.18
CA THR A 106 -17.81 -28.43 -9.18
C THR A 106 -16.74 -27.46 -9.68
N ARG A 107 -17.12 -26.20 -9.96
CA ARG A 107 -16.19 -25.13 -10.33
C ARG A 107 -15.20 -24.82 -9.20
N PHE A 108 -15.68 -24.83 -7.95
CA PHE A 108 -14.81 -24.69 -6.77
C PHE A 108 -13.80 -25.85 -6.63
N HIS A 109 -14.20 -27.10 -6.86
CA HIS A 109 -13.25 -28.23 -6.87
C HIS A 109 -12.21 -28.12 -7.99
N ALA A 110 -12.62 -27.65 -9.17
CA ALA A 110 -11.69 -27.39 -10.28
C ALA A 110 -10.70 -26.27 -9.94
N PHE A 111 -11.17 -25.18 -9.31
CA PHE A 111 -10.31 -24.15 -8.74
C PHE A 111 -9.31 -24.75 -7.74
N GLN A 112 -9.78 -25.55 -6.77
CA GLN A 112 -8.91 -26.17 -5.76
C GLN A 112 -7.84 -27.03 -6.42
N MET A 113 -8.20 -27.83 -7.42
CA MET A 113 -7.28 -28.67 -8.18
C MET A 113 -6.16 -27.85 -8.82
N VAL A 114 -6.50 -26.78 -9.54
CA VAL A 114 -5.52 -25.91 -10.22
C VAL A 114 -4.63 -25.19 -9.21
N VAL A 115 -5.22 -24.55 -8.21
CA VAL A 115 -4.48 -23.72 -7.24
C VAL A 115 -3.58 -24.57 -6.35
N ILE A 116 -4.06 -25.70 -5.81
CA ILE A 116 -3.25 -26.59 -4.96
C ILE A 116 -2.09 -27.19 -5.77
N ALA A 117 -2.33 -27.62 -7.01
CA ALA A 117 -1.29 -28.15 -7.88
C ALA A 117 -0.20 -27.11 -8.15
N LEU A 118 -0.57 -25.92 -8.65
CA LEU A 118 0.40 -24.88 -8.97
C LEU A 118 1.14 -24.36 -7.73
N ARG A 119 0.44 -24.14 -6.60
CA ARG A 119 1.05 -23.80 -5.30
C ARG A 119 2.16 -24.77 -4.90
N SER A 120 1.98 -26.06 -5.19
CA SER A 120 2.92 -27.10 -4.79
C SER A 120 4.06 -27.25 -5.78
N PHE A 121 3.77 -27.21 -7.08
CA PHE A 121 4.78 -27.44 -8.12
C PHE A 121 5.67 -26.22 -8.38
N ILE A 122 5.18 -24.99 -8.19
CA ILE A 122 6.00 -23.77 -8.30
C ILE A 122 7.14 -23.77 -7.28
N LYS A 123 6.93 -24.38 -6.10
CA LYS A 123 7.97 -24.49 -5.05
C LYS A 123 9.06 -25.51 -5.38
N LEU A 124 8.92 -26.28 -6.47
CA LEU A 124 9.96 -27.16 -7.00
C LEU A 124 10.63 -26.46 -8.21
N PRO A 125 11.89 -25.99 -8.09
CA PRO A 125 12.54 -25.22 -9.16
C PRO A 125 12.47 -25.87 -10.54
N PRO A 126 12.72 -27.19 -10.71
CA PRO A 126 12.61 -27.82 -12.03
C PRO A 126 11.19 -27.79 -12.63
N CYS A 127 10.15 -27.88 -11.79
CA CYS A 127 8.76 -27.77 -12.26
C CYS A 127 8.42 -26.31 -12.58
N CYS A 128 8.88 -25.36 -11.77
CA CYS A 128 8.68 -23.94 -12.02
C CYS A 128 9.32 -23.49 -13.34
N GLU A 129 10.53 -23.97 -13.65
CA GLU A 129 11.19 -23.73 -14.94
C GLU A 129 10.37 -24.25 -16.13
N LEU A 130 9.76 -25.44 -15.99
CA LEU A 130 8.84 -25.96 -17.02
C LEU A 130 7.56 -25.13 -17.14
N ILE A 131 6.97 -24.69 -16.02
CA ILE A 131 5.80 -23.80 -16.00
C ILE A 131 6.13 -22.49 -16.73
N LEU A 132 7.30 -21.89 -16.45
CA LEU A 132 7.71 -20.61 -17.03
C LEU A 132 8.21 -20.72 -18.48
N SER A 133 8.35 -21.92 -19.03
CA SER A 133 8.81 -22.11 -20.40
C SER A 133 7.77 -21.61 -21.43
N ASN A 134 8.23 -20.81 -22.41
CA ASN A 134 7.48 -20.34 -23.59
C ASN A 134 6.00 -19.98 -23.32
N GLU A 135 5.05 -20.63 -24.02
CA GLU A 135 3.61 -20.39 -23.90
C GLU A 135 3.02 -20.80 -22.54
N GLY A 136 3.69 -21.72 -21.83
CA GLY A 136 3.28 -22.22 -20.52
C GLY A 136 3.24 -21.12 -19.46
N GLY A 137 4.23 -20.21 -19.47
CA GLY A 137 4.32 -19.14 -18.49
C GLY A 137 3.12 -18.20 -18.59
N LYS A 138 2.83 -17.70 -19.80
CA LYS A 138 1.67 -16.83 -20.04
C LYS A 138 0.37 -17.51 -19.63
N LYS A 139 0.18 -18.79 -19.98
CA LYS A 139 -1.02 -19.54 -19.63
C LYS A 139 -1.14 -19.73 -18.10
N ALA A 140 -0.04 -20.00 -17.40
CA ALA A 140 -0.04 -20.12 -15.93
C ALA A 140 -0.50 -18.83 -15.23
N PHE A 141 0.01 -17.67 -15.68
CA PHE A 141 -0.44 -16.37 -15.16
C PHE A 141 -1.91 -16.09 -15.45
N VAL A 142 -2.41 -16.44 -16.64
CA VAL A 142 -3.85 -16.34 -16.97
C VAL A 142 -4.67 -17.27 -16.08
N MET A 143 -4.23 -18.50 -15.86
CA MET A 143 -4.89 -19.48 -14.98
C MET A 143 -5.04 -18.95 -13.56
N LEU A 144 -3.91 -18.57 -12.96
CA LEU A 144 -3.85 -18.11 -11.58
C LEU A 144 -4.52 -16.75 -11.38
N GLY A 145 -4.34 -15.82 -12.32
CA GLY A 145 -5.03 -14.53 -12.31
C GLY A 145 -6.55 -14.68 -12.40
N SER A 146 -7.04 -15.58 -13.27
CA SER A 146 -8.47 -15.87 -13.39
C SER A 146 -9.02 -16.57 -12.14
N CYS A 147 -8.26 -17.51 -11.57
CA CYS A 147 -8.61 -18.15 -10.30
C CYS A 147 -8.70 -17.13 -9.16
N TRP A 148 -7.74 -16.21 -9.07
CA TRP A 148 -7.74 -15.16 -8.06
C TRP A 148 -8.96 -14.24 -8.21
N LEU A 149 -9.32 -13.86 -9.44
CA LEU A 149 -10.51 -13.05 -9.72
C LEU A 149 -11.85 -13.77 -9.44
N TYR A 150 -11.85 -15.10 -9.51
CA TYR A 150 -13.00 -15.94 -9.18
C TYR A 150 -13.27 -15.98 -7.67
N GLU A 151 -12.26 -15.77 -6.82
CA GLU A 151 -12.41 -15.79 -5.34
C GLU A 151 -13.39 -14.71 -4.82
N PHE A 152 -13.69 -13.69 -5.62
CA PHE A 152 -14.66 -12.64 -5.29
C PHE A 152 -16.09 -12.93 -5.78
N GLU A 153 -16.32 -13.99 -6.56
CA GLU A 153 -17.65 -14.35 -7.05
C GLU A 153 -18.49 -15.01 -5.95
N ASP A 154 -19.81 -14.75 -5.94
CA ASP A 154 -20.71 -15.28 -4.89
C ASP A 154 -20.73 -16.82 -4.85
N GLU A 155 -20.53 -17.46 -6.00
CA GLU A 155 -20.38 -18.91 -6.13
C GLU A 155 -19.20 -19.42 -5.29
N PHE A 156 -18.03 -18.77 -5.40
CA PHE A 156 -16.85 -19.12 -4.63
C PHE A 156 -17.10 -18.95 -3.14
N LYS A 157 -17.60 -17.77 -2.72
CA LYS A 157 -17.84 -17.45 -1.31
C LYS A 157 -18.81 -18.43 -0.66
N THR A 158 -19.86 -18.83 -1.40
CA THR A 158 -20.81 -19.83 -0.92
C THR A 158 -20.14 -21.20 -0.76
N ALA A 159 -19.33 -21.62 -1.74
CA ALA A 159 -18.68 -22.93 -1.71
C ALA A 159 -17.55 -23.04 -0.68
N SER A 160 -16.81 -21.95 -0.44
CA SER A 160 -15.74 -21.89 0.56
C SER A 160 -16.25 -21.59 1.98
N ASN A 161 -17.53 -21.26 2.15
CA ASN A 161 -18.07 -20.62 3.35
C ASN A 161 -17.33 -19.31 3.70
N ASP A 162 -16.88 -18.59 2.68
CA ASP A 162 -16.10 -17.36 2.77
C ASP A 162 -14.77 -17.54 3.55
N ASP A 163 -14.23 -18.76 3.49
CA ASP A 163 -12.89 -19.08 3.99
C ASP A 163 -11.83 -18.66 2.93
N HIS A 164 -10.81 -17.91 3.36
CA HIS A 164 -9.71 -17.43 2.53
C HIS A 164 -8.39 -18.17 2.79
N LEU A 165 -8.41 -19.32 3.48
CA LEU A 165 -7.21 -20.12 3.78
C LEU A 165 -6.61 -20.87 2.57
N LEU A 166 -7.22 -20.75 1.39
CA LEU A 166 -6.68 -21.15 0.09
C LEU A 166 -6.93 -20.05 -0.94
N SER A 167 -5.85 -19.45 -1.44
CA SER A 167 -5.93 -18.40 -2.46
C SER A 167 -4.91 -18.62 -3.57
N ALA A 168 -5.31 -18.29 -4.80
CA ALA A 168 -4.44 -18.21 -5.96
C ALA A 168 -3.41 -17.06 -5.85
N ALA A 169 -3.57 -16.13 -4.90
CA ALA A 169 -2.59 -15.09 -4.63
C ALA A 169 -1.21 -15.67 -4.26
N GLU A 170 -1.16 -16.78 -3.52
CA GLU A 170 0.09 -17.45 -3.13
C GLU A 170 0.88 -17.93 -4.35
N PRO A 171 0.39 -18.90 -5.15
CA PRO A 171 1.11 -19.38 -6.32
C PRO A 171 1.36 -18.28 -7.36
N LEU A 172 0.48 -17.28 -7.48
CA LEU A 172 0.64 -16.20 -8.44
C LEU A 172 1.85 -15.30 -8.08
N LEU A 173 2.03 -14.99 -6.79
CA LEU A 173 3.18 -14.22 -6.31
C LEU A 173 4.47 -15.05 -6.32
N ASP A 174 4.41 -16.32 -5.93
CA ASP A 174 5.57 -17.22 -5.96
C ASP A 174 6.08 -17.37 -7.41
N LEU A 175 5.17 -17.47 -8.40
CA LEU A 175 5.53 -17.51 -9.82
C LEU A 175 6.17 -16.21 -10.31
N GLY A 176 5.63 -15.06 -9.87
CA GLY A 176 6.14 -13.73 -10.24
C GLY A 176 7.50 -13.38 -9.64
N THR A 177 7.89 -14.03 -8.54
CA THR A 177 9.13 -13.75 -7.80
C THR A 177 10.23 -14.81 -8.01
N PHE A 178 9.93 -15.88 -8.74
CA PHE A 178 10.91 -16.91 -9.12
C PHE A 178 12.10 -16.31 -9.89
N LYS A 179 13.30 -16.91 -9.80
CA LYS A 179 14.52 -16.44 -10.49
C LYS A 179 15.13 -17.55 -11.36
N PRO A 180 15.48 -17.30 -12.65
CA PRO A 180 15.24 -16.07 -13.41
C PRO A 180 13.74 -15.83 -13.61
N GLY A 181 13.31 -14.59 -13.33
CA GLY A 181 11.88 -14.26 -13.25
C GLY A 181 11.26 -13.94 -14.60
N PRO A 182 9.92 -14.02 -14.69
CA PRO A 182 9.20 -13.57 -15.85
C PRO A 182 9.35 -12.05 -16.07
N PRO A 183 9.15 -11.54 -17.30
CA PRO A 183 9.07 -10.11 -17.54
C PRO A 183 8.02 -9.45 -16.61
N PRO A 184 8.33 -8.28 -15.99
CA PRO A 184 7.41 -7.63 -15.05
C PRO A 184 6.02 -7.32 -15.62
N ASP A 185 5.90 -7.13 -16.93
CA ASP A 185 4.66 -6.84 -17.63
C ASP A 185 3.75 -8.08 -17.80
N MET A 186 4.28 -9.30 -17.67
CA MET A 186 3.49 -10.52 -17.86
C MET A 186 2.40 -10.67 -16.80
N PHE A 187 2.68 -10.34 -15.54
CA PHE A 187 1.72 -10.37 -14.44
C PHE A 187 0.54 -9.42 -14.73
N PHE A 188 0.84 -8.15 -15.01
CA PHE A 188 -0.18 -7.15 -15.28
C PHE A 188 -0.95 -7.40 -16.58
N GLY A 189 -0.24 -7.85 -17.62
CA GLY A 189 -0.85 -8.22 -18.91
C GLY A 189 -1.90 -9.32 -18.78
N CYS A 190 -1.68 -10.31 -17.91
CA CYS A 190 -2.64 -11.39 -17.69
C CYS A 190 -3.87 -10.94 -16.89
N ILE A 191 -3.67 -10.12 -15.84
CA ILE A 191 -4.79 -9.55 -15.06
C ILE A 191 -5.64 -8.61 -15.94
N LEU A 192 -5.00 -7.80 -16.79
CA LEU A 192 -5.67 -6.93 -17.75
C LEU A 192 -6.37 -7.72 -18.86
N SER A 193 -5.78 -8.79 -19.38
CA SER A 193 -6.47 -9.62 -20.39
C SER A 193 -7.72 -10.31 -19.83
N SER A 194 -7.72 -10.56 -18.52
CA SER A 194 -8.82 -11.22 -17.81
C SER A 194 -9.94 -10.22 -17.41
N THR A 195 -9.66 -8.91 -17.37
CA THR A 195 -10.61 -7.89 -16.93
C THR A 195 -10.57 -6.63 -17.79
N ARG A 196 -11.73 -6.17 -18.27
CA ARG A 196 -11.86 -4.82 -18.86
C ARG A 196 -12.01 -3.71 -17.80
N ASP A 197 -12.04 -4.10 -16.52
CA ASP A 197 -12.37 -3.25 -15.38
C ASP A 197 -11.23 -3.29 -14.34
N THR A 198 -10.43 -2.23 -14.28
CA THR A 198 -9.30 -2.09 -13.35
C THR A 198 -9.74 -2.03 -11.89
N SER A 199 -11.01 -1.74 -11.61
CA SER A 199 -11.55 -1.73 -10.24
C SER A 199 -11.77 -3.14 -9.68
N ARG A 200 -11.92 -4.16 -10.54
CA ARG A 200 -12.19 -5.54 -10.11
C ARG A 200 -11.01 -6.16 -9.33
N PRO A 201 -9.75 -6.12 -9.82
CA PRO A 201 -8.60 -6.59 -9.05
C PRO A 201 -8.47 -5.95 -7.66
N ALA A 202 -8.70 -4.63 -7.57
CA ALA A 202 -8.67 -3.92 -6.29
C ALA A 202 -9.78 -4.41 -5.33
N ARG A 203 -11.01 -4.66 -5.83
CA ARG A 203 -12.11 -5.24 -5.03
C ARG A 203 -11.73 -6.60 -4.47
N VAL A 204 -11.14 -7.47 -5.29
CA VAL A 204 -10.73 -8.81 -4.88
C VAL A 204 -9.66 -8.74 -3.79
N ALA A 205 -8.61 -7.95 -3.99
CA ALA A 205 -7.55 -7.75 -2.99
C ALA A 205 -8.11 -7.26 -1.65
N LEU A 206 -9.00 -6.27 -1.68
CA LEU A 206 -9.57 -5.69 -0.47
C LEU A 206 -10.62 -6.58 0.20
N HIS A 207 -11.32 -7.43 -0.56
CA HIS A 207 -12.24 -8.41 0.00
C HIS A 207 -11.52 -9.39 0.93
N HIS A 208 -10.41 -9.98 0.47
CA HIS A 208 -9.63 -10.92 1.28
C HIS A 208 -9.08 -10.24 2.55
N LEU A 209 -8.60 -9.00 2.43
CA LEU A 209 -8.11 -8.24 3.58
C LEU A 209 -9.24 -7.88 4.55
N ALA A 210 -10.44 -7.57 4.06
CA ALA A 210 -11.58 -7.20 4.89
C ALA A 210 -11.99 -8.31 5.88
N TRP A 211 -11.83 -9.58 5.49
CA TRP A 211 -12.10 -10.73 6.36
C TRP A 211 -11.31 -10.69 7.67
N TYR A 212 -10.03 -10.29 7.62
CA TYR A 212 -9.17 -10.14 8.82
C TYR A 212 -9.58 -8.99 9.73
N VAL A 213 -10.34 -8.02 9.22
CA VAL A 213 -10.88 -6.91 10.02
C VAL A 213 -12.18 -7.32 10.72
N THR A 214 -12.97 -8.20 10.11
CA THR A 214 -14.30 -8.57 10.60
C THR A 214 -14.33 -9.88 11.38
N SER A 215 -13.34 -10.76 11.18
CA SER A 215 -13.24 -12.05 11.85
C SER A 215 -12.81 -11.87 13.33
N PRO A 216 -13.43 -12.60 14.29
CA PRO A 216 -13.19 -12.39 15.72
C PRO A 216 -11.82 -12.91 16.22
N ALA A 217 -11.13 -13.78 15.48
CA ALA A 217 -9.80 -14.30 15.83
C ALA A 217 -9.01 -14.79 14.60
N PRO A 218 -8.61 -13.89 13.67
CA PRO A 218 -8.01 -14.28 12.39
C PRO A 218 -6.49 -14.49 12.46
N TRP A 219 -5.92 -14.72 13.64
CA TRP A 219 -4.48 -14.70 13.89
C TRP A 219 -3.89 -16.10 14.12
N ASP A 220 -4.56 -17.16 13.67
CA ASP A 220 -3.93 -18.48 13.67
C ASP A 220 -2.77 -18.55 12.65
N PRO A 221 -1.82 -19.49 12.79
CA PRO A 221 -0.64 -19.57 11.93
C PRO A 221 -0.95 -19.66 10.43
N GLN A 222 -2.03 -20.33 10.03
CA GLN A 222 -2.37 -20.49 8.63
C GLN A 222 -2.96 -19.20 8.05
N ALA A 223 -3.83 -18.53 8.81
CA ALA A 223 -4.40 -17.25 8.44
C ALA A 223 -3.32 -16.16 8.31
N LEU A 224 -2.36 -16.09 9.25
CA LEU A 224 -1.27 -15.11 9.18
C LEU A 224 -0.37 -15.31 7.95
N PHE A 225 -0.08 -16.56 7.61
CA PHE A 225 0.68 -16.89 6.39
C PHE A 225 -0.05 -16.39 5.13
N LEU A 226 -1.37 -16.62 5.03
CA LEU A 226 -2.16 -16.13 3.90
C LEU A 226 -2.32 -14.61 3.88
N LEU A 227 -2.39 -13.96 5.06
CA LEU A 227 -2.45 -12.51 5.17
C LEU A 227 -1.23 -11.82 4.53
N ASP A 228 -0.02 -12.34 4.75
CA ASP A 228 1.20 -11.84 4.09
C ASP A 228 1.04 -11.87 2.56
N TYR A 229 0.54 -12.97 1.99
CA TYR A 229 0.30 -13.06 0.54
C TYR A 229 -0.77 -12.08 0.05
N HIS A 230 -1.86 -11.89 0.80
CA HIS A 230 -2.89 -10.91 0.43
C HIS A 230 -2.39 -9.46 0.48
N LEU A 231 -1.60 -9.11 1.51
CA LEU A 231 -0.97 -7.80 1.62
C LEU A 231 0.06 -7.59 0.50
N ARG A 232 0.93 -8.56 0.24
CA ARG A 232 1.89 -8.49 -0.89
C ARG A 232 1.21 -8.43 -2.24
N MET A 233 0.06 -9.09 -2.42
CA MET A 233 -0.74 -8.98 -3.64
C MET A 233 -1.23 -7.55 -3.84
N ALA A 234 -1.80 -6.94 -2.79
CA ALA A 234 -2.22 -5.54 -2.82
C ALA A 234 -1.04 -4.59 -3.15
N SER A 235 0.13 -4.82 -2.53
CA SER A 235 1.36 -4.04 -2.81
C SER A 235 1.87 -4.24 -4.23
N THR A 236 1.79 -5.46 -4.77
CA THR A 236 2.25 -5.76 -6.12
C THR A 236 1.36 -5.06 -7.15
N ILE A 237 0.04 -5.12 -6.99
CA ILE A 237 -0.85 -4.45 -7.95
C ILE A 237 -0.76 -2.92 -7.82
N SER A 238 -0.45 -2.36 -6.64
CA SER A 238 -0.33 -0.92 -6.45
C SER A 238 0.86 -0.28 -7.19
N VAL A 239 1.78 -1.07 -7.74
CA VAL A 239 2.89 -0.55 -8.57
C VAL A 239 2.37 0.07 -9.87
N ALA A 240 1.25 -0.40 -10.41
CA ALA A 240 0.66 0.19 -11.61
C ALA A 240 -0.38 1.27 -11.25
N PRO A 241 -0.27 2.51 -11.79
CA PRO A 241 -1.11 3.65 -11.40
C PRO A 241 -2.61 3.36 -11.43
N GLN A 242 -3.11 2.69 -12.48
CA GLN A 242 -4.54 2.40 -12.63
C GLN A 242 -5.12 1.49 -11.54
N TYR A 243 -4.29 0.68 -10.88
CA TYR A 243 -4.73 -0.17 -9.76
C TYR A 243 -4.52 0.53 -8.42
N LEU A 244 -3.48 1.37 -8.30
CA LEU A 244 -3.26 2.22 -7.14
C LEU A 244 -4.47 3.13 -6.89
N ASP A 245 -4.93 3.84 -7.92
CA ASP A 245 -6.09 4.73 -7.84
C ASP A 245 -7.35 3.93 -7.45
N ALA A 246 -7.55 2.75 -8.06
CA ALA A 246 -8.66 1.87 -7.73
C ALA A 246 -8.62 1.33 -6.28
N LEU A 247 -7.44 1.01 -5.75
CA LEU A 247 -7.26 0.59 -4.36
C LEU A 247 -7.59 1.74 -3.40
N LEU A 248 -7.07 2.94 -3.66
CA LEU A 248 -7.31 4.13 -2.86
C LEU A 248 -8.80 4.51 -2.84
N ALA A 249 -9.46 4.52 -4.01
CA ALA A 249 -10.89 4.78 -4.14
C ALA A 249 -11.75 3.79 -3.34
N GLN A 250 -11.26 2.57 -3.15
CA GLN A 250 -11.92 1.49 -2.40
C GLN A 250 -11.47 1.39 -0.94
N HIS A 251 -10.84 2.43 -0.39
CA HIS A 251 -10.52 2.56 1.02
C HIS A 251 -9.43 1.58 1.51
N SER A 252 -8.47 1.24 0.66
CA SER A 252 -7.36 0.34 0.99
C SER A 252 -6.57 0.76 2.22
N VAL A 253 -6.25 2.05 2.36
CA VAL A 253 -5.54 2.64 3.51
C VAL A 253 -6.26 2.28 4.81
N ARG A 254 -7.59 2.46 4.85
CA ARG A 254 -8.39 2.14 6.04
C ARG A 254 -8.32 0.66 6.40
N THR A 255 -8.44 -0.22 5.42
CA THR A 255 -8.42 -1.68 5.63
C THR A 255 -7.06 -2.11 6.15
N VAL A 256 -5.97 -1.72 5.48
CA VAL A 256 -4.61 -2.14 5.85
C VAL A 256 -4.17 -1.54 7.18
N THR A 257 -4.44 -0.26 7.45
CA THR A 257 -4.11 0.35 8.75
C THR A 257 -4.85 -0.34 9.89
N ARG A 258 -6.12 -0.76 9.70
CA ARG A 258 -6.86 -1.51 10.74
C ARG A 258 -6.26 -2.88 11.02
N ILE A 259 -5.85 -3.60 9.97
CA ILE A 259 -5.17 -4.88 10.12
C ILE A 259 -3.88 -4.67 10.90
N LEU A 260 -3.05 -3.69 10.52
CA LEU A 260 -1.78 -3.40 11.18
C LEU A 260 -1.98 -2.99 12.66
N VAL A 261 -2.94 -2.10 12.94
CA VAL A 261 -3.28 -1.70 14.32
C VAL A 261 -3.72 -2.89 15.15
N SER A 262 -4.55 -3.76 14.60
CA SER A 262 -5.04 -4.94 15.31
C SER A 262 -3.94 -5.97 15.55
N LEU A 263 -3.19 -6.33 14.51
CA LEU A 263 -2.15 -7.34 14.54
C LEU A 263 -0.96 -6.91 15.41
N ALA A 264 -0.43 -5.70 15.23
CA ALA A 264 0.68 -5.21 16.06
C ALA A 264 0.30 -5.05 17.55
N SER A 265 -1.00 -5.06 17.87
CA SER A 265 -1.50 -4.99 19.25
C SER A 265 -1.76 -6.35 19.88
N THR A 266 -1.62 -7.47 19.16
CA THR A 266 -1.78 -8.80 19.75
C THR A 266 -0.62 -9.10 20.69
N PRO A 267 -0.84 -9.94 21.73
CA PRO A 267 0.27 -10.48 22.49
C PRO A 267 1.22 -11.25 21.58
N TYR A 268 2.52 -11.14 21.85
CA TYR A 268 3.53 -11.90 21.14
C TYR A 268 3.39 -13.41 21.44
N ASP A 269 3.49 -14.24 20.40
CA ASP A 269 3.42 -15.70 20.47
C ASP A 269 4.39 -16.31 19.44
N ASP A 270 5.39 -17.07 19.93
CA ASP A 270 6.41 -17.75 19.14
C ASP A 270 5.81 -18.60 18.00
N ALA A 271 4.64 -19.21 18.20
CA ALA A 271 4.00 -20.05 17.18
C ALA A 271 3.49 -19.25 15.97
N THR A 272 3.29 -17.94 16.15
CA THR A 272 2.74 -17.02 15.14
C THR A 272 3.72 -15.93 14.71
N ALA A 273 4.84 -15.78 15.42
CA ALA A 273 5.77 -14.66 15.32
C ALA A 273 6.23 -14.39 13.89
N THR A 274 6.77 -15.39 13.18
CA THR A 274 7.22 -15.24 11.79
C THR A 274 6.09 -14.83 10.83
N GLY A 275 4.90 -15.43 10.97
CA GLY A 275 3.76 -15.11 10.11
C GLY A 275 3.24 -13.70 10.36
N ALA A 276 3.15 -13.29 11.63
CA ALA A 276 2.78 -11.95 12.04
C ALA A 276 3.82 -10.92 11.56
N ALA A 277 5.11 -11.19 11.73
CA ALA A 277 6.21 -10.35 11.26
C ALA A 277 6.15 -10.11 9.74
N GLN A 278 5.97 -11.18 8.96
CA GLN A 278 5.83 -11.09 7.50
C GLN A 278 4.60 -10.26 7.09
N ALA A 279 3.45 -10.50 7.71
CA ALA A 279 2.23 -9.75 7.44
C ALA A 279 2.37 -8.27 7.83
N ILE A 280 2.97 -7.97 8.99
CA ILE A 280 3.28 -6.60 9.43
C ILE A 280 4.17 -5.91 8.39
N ALA A 281 5.29 -6.53 8.01
CA ALA A 281 6.21 -5.96 7.02
C ALA A 281 5.52 -5.72 5.66
N ALA A 282 4.70 -6.66 5.19
CA ALA A 282 3.92 -6.49 3.96
C ALA A 282 2.92 -5.32 4.05
N GLY A 283 2.26 -5.15 5.21
CA GLY A 283 1.35 -4.04 5.48
C GLY A 283 2.07 -2.70 5.57
N LEU A 284 3.25 -2.64 6.19
CA LEU A 284 4.10 -1.46 6.23
C LEU A 284 4.56 -1.06 4.82
N ALA A 285 5.04 -2.01 4.03
CA ALA A 285 5.46 -1.77 2.64
C ALA A 285 4.31 -1.27 1.76
N PHE A 286 3.10 -1.82 1.95
CA PHE A 286 1.89 -1.32 1.29
C PHE A 286 1.65 0.15 1.63
N LEU A 287 1.59 0.48 2.93
CA LEU A 287 1.34 1.84 3.39
C LEU A 287 2.42 2.82 2.92
N ASN A 288 3.68 2.40 2.93
CA ASN A 288 4.80 3.22 2.44
C ASN A 288 4.66 3.56 0.95
N THR A 289 4.03 2.67 0.17
CA THR A 289 3.74 2.90 -1.25
C THR A 289 2.53 3.83 -1.44
N VAL A 290 1.43 3.61 -0.70
CA VAL A 290 0.16 4.28 -0.97
C VAL A 290 -0.05 5.61 -0.25
N LEU A 291 0.57 5.81 0.92
CA LEU A 291 0.44 7.06 1.68
C LEU A 291 1.07 8.28 0.99
N PRO A 292 2.21 8.20 0.28
CA PRO A 292 2.70 9.34 -0.50
C PRO A 292 1.99 9.50 -1.86
N ALA A 293 1.10 8.59 -2.26
CA ALA A 293 0.45 8.65 -3.58
C ALA A 293 -0.75 9.61 -3.62
N ALA A 294 -0.96 10.26 -4.77
CA ALA A 294 -2.12 11.12 -5.07
C ALA A 294 -2.46 12.12 -3.94
N ASP A 295 -3.54 11.94 -3.19
CA ASP A 295 -3.93 12.75 -2.03
C ASP A 295 -3.21 12.31 -0.74
N GLY A 296 -1.87 12.31 -0.78
CA GLY A 296 -1.06 11.66 0.26
C GLY A 296 -1.27 12.22 1.66
N PHE A 297 -1.58 13.52 1.73
CA PHE A 297 -1.93 14.19 2.99
C PHE A 297 -3.23 13.64 3.60
N ALA A 298 -4.31 13.47 2.83
CA ALA A 298 -5.56 12.96 3.37
C ALA A 298 -5.45 11.48 3.78
N TRP A 299 -4.72 10.68 2.99
CA TRP A 299 -4.44 9.27 3.31
C TRP A 299 -3.67 9.12 4.60
N THR A 300 -2.62 9.94 4.76
CA THR A 300 -1.81 9.96 5.98
C THR A 300 -2.64 10.40 7.18
N THR A 301 -3.43 11.47 7.05
CA THR A 301 -4.35 11.93 8.11
C THR A 301 -5.30 10.84 8.55
N HIS A 302 -5.92 10.14 7.58
CA HIS A 302 -6.85 9.07 7.90
C HIS A 302 -6.16 7.88 8.59
N ALA A 303 -4.96 7.50 8.15
CA ALA A 303 -4.23 6.40 8.77
C ALA A 303 -3.82 6.73 10.21
N VAL A 304 -3.34 7.94 10.50
CA VAL A 304 -3.02 8.37 11.87
C VAL A 304 -4.27 8.40 12.74
N GLN A 305 -5.42 8.86 12.23
CA GLN A 305 -6.70 8.82 12.96
C GLN A 305 -7.11 7.39 13.37
N ILE A 306 -6.79 6.38 12.57
CA ILE A 306 -7.06 4.97 12.90
C ILE A 306 -6.12 4.44 14.00
N GLY A 307 -4.95 5.06 14.18
CA GLY A 307 -3.94 4.65 15.15
C GLY A 307 -2.63 4.17 14.53
N LEU A 308 -2.31 4.62 13.30
CA LEU A 308 -1.08 4.21 12.60
C LEU A 308 0.18 4.41 13.45
N LEU A 309 0.41 5.59 14.03
CA LEU A 309 1.68 5.88 14.73
C LEU A 309 1.95 4.92 15.91
N PRO A 310 1.01 4.66 16.85
CA PRO A 310 1.19 3.62 17.86
C PRO A 310 1.44 2.23 17.26
N ALA A 311 0.79 1.89 16.15
CA ALA A 311 1.00 0.61 15.48
C ALA A 311 2.40 0.49 14.84
N LEU A 312 2.95 1.58 14.29
CA LEU A 312 4.33 1.60 13.76
C LEU A 312 5.35 1.24 14.87
N LEU A 313 5.21 1.81 16.06
CA LEU A 313 6.12 1.53 17.16
C LEU A 313 5.94 0.11 17.71
N ARG A 314 4.70 -0.38 17.78
CA ARG A 314 4.43 -1.78 18.18
C ARG A 314 4.92 -2.80 17.17
N ALA A 315 4.87 -2.47 15.87
CA ALA A 315 5.32 -3.32 14.80
C ALA A 315 6.81 -3.67 14.93
N HIS A 316 7.62 -2.76 15.51
CA HIS A 316 9.05 -2.99 15.75
C HIS A 316 9.34 -4.27 16.54
N ALA A 317 8.50 -4.59 17.54
CA ALA A 317 8.64 -5.78 18.39
C ALA A 317 8.54 -7.12 17.63
N TRP A 318 8.09 -7.10 16.38
CA TRP A 318 7.93 -8.28 15.53
C TRP A 318 9.02 -8.39 14.45
N LEU A 319 9.85 -7.35 14.28
CA LEU A 319 10.75 -7.29 13.12
C LEU A 319 11.94 -8.24 13.24
N ASP A 320 12.31 -8.65 14.45
CA ASP A 320 13.39 -9.63 14.69
C ASP A 320 13.04 -11.04 14.16
N ASP A 321 11.75 -11.35 13.99
CA ASP A 321 11.27 -12.63 13.45
C ASP A 321 11.12 -12.63 11.92
N LEU A 322 11.52 -11.53 11.26
CA LEU A 322 11.56 -11.51 9.81
C LEU A 322 12.68 -12.42 9.27
N PRO A 323 12.46 -13.06 8.10
CA PRO A 323 13.53 -13.72 7.38
C PRO A 323 14.71 -12.78 7.09
N GLU A 324 15.95 -13.30 7.11
CA GLU A 324 17.19 -12.51 6.96
C GLU A 324 17.26 -11.65 5.67
N ASP A 325 16.49 -12.00 4.63
CA ASP A 325 16.43 -11.27 3.37
C ASP A 325 15.43 -10.09 3.37
N ARG A 326 14.72 -9.85 4.48
CA ARG A 326 13.73 -8.78 4.63
C ARG A 326 14.15 -7.79 5.72
N GLU A 327 14.00 -6.51 5.43
CA GLU A 327 14.31 -5.43 6.38
C GLU A 327 13.06 -4.59 6.68
N GLY A 328 12.59 -4.65 7.92
CA GLY A 328 11.41 -3.89 8.37
C GLY A 328 11.72 -2.50 8.91
N SER A 329 12.87 -2.32 9.59
CA SER A 329 13.20 -1.05 10.28
C SER A 329 13.34 0.11 9.32
N THR A 330 13.91 -0.10 8.13
CA THR A 330 13.99 0.93 7.07
C THR A 330 12.62 1.45 6.68
N THR A 331 11.63 0.54 6.51
CA THR A 331 10.25 0.94 6.17
C THR A 331 9.60 1.73 7.32
N LEU A 332 9.88 1.38 8.58
CA LEU A 332 9.40 2.15 9.73
C LEU A 332 9.97 3.57 9.75
N VAL A 333 11.27 3.72 9.50
CA VAL A 333 11.94 5.03 9.43
C VAL A 333 11.33 5.90 8.34
N GLU A 334 11.11 5.34 7.15
CA GLU A 334 10.49 6.04 6.02
C GLU A 334 9.06 6.50 6.35
N LEU A 335 8.25 5.63 6.97
CA LEU A 335 6.90 5.99 7.39
C LEU A 335 6.88 7.06 8.49
N LEU A 336 7.78 6.99 9.48
CA LEU A 336 7.91 8.03 10.52
C LEU A 336 8.31 9.37 9.92
N ARG A 337 9.27 9.38 8.99
CA ARG A 337 9.66 10.58 8.23
C ARG A 337 8.51 11.12 7.37
N LEU A 338 7.67 10.26 6.81
CA LEU A 338 6.49 10.68 6.06
C LEU A 338 5.49 11.43 6.96
N LEU A 339 5.28 10.95 8.19
CA LEU A 339 4.46 11.65 9.18
C LEU A 339 5.08 13.01 9.55
N SER A 340 6.41 13.05 9.71
CA SER A 340 7.15 14.30 9.98
C SER A 340 7.01 15.30 8.83
N LEU A 341 7.08 14.82 7.59
CA LEU A 341 6.98 15.62 6.39
C LEU A 341 5.60 16.31 6.29
N TYR A 342 4.52 15.56 6.54
CA TYR A 342 3.17 16.09 6.45
C TYR A 342 2.71 16.89 7.69
N SER A 343 3.47 16.92 8.79
CA SER A 343 3.08 17.67 10.00
C SER A 343 3.12 19.20 9.83
N LEU A 344 3.51 19.69 8.64
CA LEU A 344 3.34 21.07 8.20
C LEU A 344 1.87 21.51 8.11
N TYR A 345 0.96 20.54 7.94
CA TYR A 345 -0.45 20.80 7.73
C TYR A 345 -1.23 20.67 9.06
N PRO A 346 -1.92 21.73 9.53
CA PRO A 346 -2.75 21.74 10.73
C PRO A 346 -3.65 20.52 10.88
N SER A 347 -4.32 20.09 9.80
CA SER A 347 -5.29 18.99 9.91
C SER A 347 -4.63 17.66 10.25
N LEU A 348 -3.41 17.40 9.77
CA LEU A 348 -2.64 16.24 10.22
C LEU A 348 -1.98 16.49 11.57
N LEU A 349 -1.40 17.68 11.78
CA LEU A 349 -0.70 18.05 13.00
C LEU A 349 -1.58 17.88 14.23
N ARG A 350 -2.85 18.30 14.16
CA ARG A 350 -3.85 18.08 15.21
C ARG A 350 -3.94 16.60 15.59
N VAL A 351 -4.10 15.71 14.62
CA VAL A 351 -4.21 14.27 14.86
C VAL A 351 -2.89 13.70 15.39
N LEU A 352 -1.74 14.17 14.89
CA LEU A 352 -0.42 13.74 15.35
C LEU A 352 -0.16 14.11 16.81
N VAL A 353 -0.54 15.31 17.27
CA VAL A 353 -0.39 15.71 18.68
C VAL A 353 -1.06 14.69 19.60
N HIS A 354 -2.30 14.29 19.29
CA HIS A 354 -3.03 13.28 20.05
C HIS A 354 -2.35 11.92 19.98
N SER A 355 -1.89 11.54 18.79
CA SER A 355 -1.24 10.26 18.58
C SER A 355 0.11 10.14 19.29
N VAL A 356 0.90 11.21 19.35
CA VAL A 356 2.16 11.30 20.10
C VAL A 356 1.90 11.22 21.61
N ASN A 357 0.89 11.94 22.11
CA ASN A 357 0.49 11.81 23.52
C ASN A 357 0.08 10.38 23.86
N ARG A 358 -0.67 9.71 22.97
CA ARG A 358 -1.05 8.31 23.15
C ARG A 358 0.15 7.37 23.16
N VAL A 359 1.16 7.60 22.31
CA VAL A 359 2.42 6.85 22.29
C VAL A 359 3.13 6.96 23.65
N ARG A 360 3.20 8.17 24.22
CA ARG A 360 3.79 8.43 25.54
C ARG A 360 3.04 7.72 26.66
N GLU A 361 1.71 7.83 26.70
CA GLU A 361 0.87 7.15 27.70
C GLU A 361 1.07 5.63 27.70
N LEU A 362 1.34 5.06 26.52
CA LEU A 362 1.56 3.65 26.32
C LEU A 362 3.02 3.21 26.52
N ASN A 363 3.95 4.16 26.77
CA ASN A 363 5.39 3.93 26.86
C ASN A 363 5.97 3.17 25.66
N LEU A 364 5.43 3.40 24.44
CA LEU A 364 5.93 2.68 23.25
C LEU A 364 7.37 3.03 22.85
N PRO A 365 7.95 4.20 23.17
CA PRO A 365 9.37 4.43 22.90
C PRO A 365 10.32 3.41 23.57
N ASP A 366 9.89 2.76 24.66
CA ASP A 366 10.68 1.72 25.32
C ASP A 366 10.86 0.47 24.45
N ILE A 367 9.95 0.24 23.48
CA ILE A 367 10.02 -0.88 22.53
C ILE A 367 11.16 -0.66 21.53
N ILE A 368 11.32 0.58 21.05
CA ILE A 368 12.24 0.92 19.95
C ILE A 368 13.59 1.46 20.42
N LYS A 369 13.80 1.61 21.73
CA LYS A 369 14.95 2.33 22.32
C LYS A 369 16.32 1.79 21.88
N ASP A 370 16.41 0.51 21.55
CA ASP A 370 17.66 -0.16 21.17
C ASP A 370 17.90 -0.11 19.64
N ASP A 371 16.92 0.33 18.85
CA ASP A 371 17.03 0.58 17.40
C ASP A 371 17.25 2.09 17.16
N ALA A 372 18.53 2.49 17.11
CA ALA A 372 18.91 3.90 17.02
C ALA A 372 18.30 4.63 15.79
N PRO A 373 18.27 4.06 14.56
CA PRO A 373 17.58 4.67 13.43
C PRO A 373 16.09 4.91 13.66
N VAL A 374 15.35 3.91 14.15
CA VAL A 374 13.89 4.03 14.38
C VAL A 374 13.61 5.03 15.51
N MET A 375 14.38 4.97 16.60
CA MET A 375 14.27 5.90 17.71
C MET A 375 14.58 7.34 17.30
N ALA A 376 15.61 7.57 16.48
CA ALA A 376 15.93 8.89 15.97
C ALA A 376 14.81 9.47 15.09
N ALA A 377 14.24 8.66 14.21
CA ALA A 377 13.11 9.08 13.36
C ALA A 377 11.86 9.41 14.17
N TYR A 378 11.55 8.62 15.21
CA TYR A 378 10.45 8.92 16.12
C TYR A 378 10.69 10.21 16.92
N GLN A 379 11.91 10.42 17.43
CA GLN A 379 12.24 11.64 18.17
C GLN A 379 12.13 12.89 17.30
N GLU A 380 12.59 12.83 16.04
CA GLU A 380 12.44 13.92 15.09
C GLU A 380 10.96 14.26 14.83
N LEU A 381 10.12 13.23 14.64
CA LEU A 381 8.67 13.40 14.50
C LEU A 381 8.08 14.08 15.72
N GLU A 382 8.41 13.58 16.92
CA GLU A 382 7.91 14.12 18.17
C GLU A 382 8.30 15.59 18.35
N ASP A 383 9.57 15.92 18.13
CA ASP A 383 10.10 17.28 18.24
C ASP A 383 9.40 18.23 17.26
N LEU A 384 9.23 17.81 16.00
CA LEU A 384 8.53 18.59 14.98
C LEU A 384 7.06 18.82 15.32
N VAL A 385 6.37 17.80 15.85
CA VAL A 385 4.98 17.93 16.28
C VAL A 385 4.84 18.95 17.42
N HIS A 386 5.73 18.94 18.41
CA HIS A 386 5.72 19.93 19.50
C HIS A 386 6.06 21.32 19.00
N GLU A 387 7.11 21.45 18.18
CA GLU A 387 7.57 22.72 17.63
C GLU A 387 6.48 23.38 16.77
N ARG A 388 5.89 22.64 15.84
CA ARG A 388 4.86 23.16 14.92
C ARG A 388 3.56 23.47 15.65
N SER A 389 3.13 22.62 16.58
CA SER A 389 1.90 22.86 17.35
C SER A 389 2.00 24.11 18.23
N ALA A 390 3.17 24.40 18.79
CA ALA A 390 3.41 25.63 19.55
C ALA A 390 3.38 26.89 18.68
N LEU A 391 3.91 26.82 17.45
CA LEU A 391 3.96 27.97 16.53
C LEU A 391 2.60 28.35 15.95
N MET A 392 1.74 27.37 15.73
CA MET A 392 0.52 27.58 14.97
C MET A 392 -0.63 28.13 15.81
N GLU A 393 -0.44 28.29 17.13
CA GLU A 393 -1.50 28.59 18.11
C GLU A 393 -2.77 27.77 17.84
N THR A 394 -2.59 26.59 17.23
CA THR A 394 -3.69 25.86 16.62
C THR A 394 -4.67 25.55 17.72
N ASP A 395 -5.94 25.88 17.50
CA ASP A 395 -6.99 25.23 18.25
C ASP A 395 -6.85 23.73 17.93
N LEU A 396 -6.24 23.00 18.85
CA LEU A 396 -5.96 21.57 18.69
C LEU A 396 -7.27 20.77 18.65
N GLU A 397 -8.38 21.43 18.96
CA GLU A 397 -9.70 20.86 18.93
C GLU A 397 -10.18 20.69 17.48
N ILE A 398 -10.62 19.47 17.17
CA ILE A 398 -11.24 19.18 15.89
C ILE A 398 -12.68 19.66 15.94
N CYS A 399 -13.05 20.56 15.03
CA CYS A 399 -14.41 21.07 14.92
C CYS A 399 -15.31 20.11 14.13
N CYS A 400 -16.56 19.95 14.58
CA CYS A 400 -17.58 19.27 13.78
C CYS A 400 -17.89 20.12 12.54
N GLN A 401 -17.72 19.59 11.33
CA GLN A 401 -17.95 20.37 10.11
C GLN A 401 -19.41 20.38 9.65
N ASN A 402 -20.35 19.92 10.48
CA ASN A 402 -21.74 20.31 10.26
C ASN A 402 -21.86 21.82 10.55
N PRO A 403 -22.21 22.69 9.57
CA PRO A 403 -22.24 24.14 9.78
C PRO A 403 -23.20 24.61 10.88
N SER A 404 -24.18 23.78 11.24
CA SER A 404 -25.12 24.04 12.34
C SER A 404 -24.60 23.58 13.71
N CYS A 405 -23.42 22.97 13.77
CA CYS A 405 -22.79 22.47 14.98
C CYS A 405 -21.53 23.30 15.29
N ARG A 406 -21.28 23.55 16.58
CA ARG A 406 -20.08 24.23 17.07
C ARG A 406 -19.32 23.38 18.09
N LYS A 407 -19.59 22.07 18.11
CA LYS A 407 -18.87 21.16 18.99
C LYS A 407 -17.46 20.97 18.47
N THR A 408 -16.54 20.96 19.42
CA THR A 408 -15.12 20.75 19.22
C THR A 408 -14.68 19.52 20.02
N ASP A 409 -13.56 18.94 19.63
CA ASP A 409 -13.05 17.71 20.22
C ASP A 409 -11.54 17.75 20.38
N ALA A 410 -11.11 17.90 21.63
CA ALA A 410 -9.72 17.86 22.04
C ALA A 410 -9.20 16.44 22.29
N GLN A 411 -9.98 15.40 21.95
CA GLN A 411 -9.58 14.00 22.09
C GLN A 411 -9.64 13.23 20.76
N ASN A 412 -10.00 13.89 19.64
CA ASN A 412 -10.10 13.26 18.32
C ASN A 412 -10.99 12.00 18.29
N ASN A 413 -12.10 12.02 19.02
CA ASN A 413 -13.16 11.02 19.04
C ASN A 413 -14.21 11.21 17.93
N PHE A 414 -14.20 12.34 17.23
CA PHE A 414 -15.12 12.60 16.13
C PHE A 414 -14.95 11.59 14.99
N SER A 415 -16.06 11.23 14.36
CA SER A 415 -16.09 10.26 13.26
C SER A 415 -15.90 10.96 11.92
N SER A 416 -14.93 10.52 11.13
CA SER A 416 -14.75 10.99 9.76
C SER A 416 -15.80 10.40 8.80
N CYS A 417 -16.15 11.14 7.75
CA CYS A 417 -16.99 10.67 6.67
C CYS A 417 -16.36 9.42 6.05
N SER A 418 -17.10 8.31 6.02
CA SER A 418 -16.61 7.05 5.47
C SER A 418 -16.39 7.07 3.96
N GLY A 419 -16.86 8.12 3.27
CA GLY A 419 -16.70 8.29 1.83
C GLY A 419 -15.44 9.06 1.46
N CYS A 420 -15.32 10.31 1.92
CA CYS A 420 -14.20 11.19 1.54
C CYS A 420 -13.09 11.27 2.59
N PHE A 421 -13.35 10.92 3.85
CA PHE A 421 -12.43 11.06 4.99
C PHE A 421 -11.92 12.48 5.29
N THR A 422 -12.37 13.49 4.54
CA THR A 422 -11.96 14.88 4.73
C THR A 422 -12.78 15.61 5.78
N THR A 423 -13.94 15.06 6.17
CA THR A 423 -14.82 15.71 7.15
C THR A 423 -15.09 14.88 8.41
N ALA A 424 -14.89 15.43 9.59
CA ALA A 424 -15.20 14.92 10.92
C ALA A 424 -16.56 15.43 11.48
N TYR A 425 -17.25 14.53 12.18
CA TYR A 425 -18.55 14.77 12.81
C TYR A 425 -18.57 14.27 14.25
N CYS A 426 -19.18 15.07 15.14
CA CYS A 426 -19.39 14.69 16.53
C CYS A 426 -20.46 13.61 16.74
N SER A 427 -21.31 13.38 15.73
CA SER A 427 -22.35 12.36 15.77
C SER A 427 -22.84 11.99 14.36
N THR A 428 -23.46 10.82 14.26
CA THR A 428 -24.13 10.35 13.03
C THR A 428 -25.27 11.29 12.60
N ASP A 429 -25.90 12.00 13.54
CA ASP A 429 -26.93 12.99 13.24
C ASP A 429 -26.35 14.24 12.58
N CYS A 430 -25.20 14.73 13.05
CA CYS A 430 -24.50 15.85 12.40
C CYS A 430 -24.05 15.48 10.99
N GLN A 431 -23.56 14.26 10.80
CA GLN A 431 -23.22 13.74 9.48
C GLN A 431 -24.45 13.70 8.56
N LYS A 432 -25.58 13.13 9.01
CA LYS A 432 -26.82 13.05 8.22
C LYS A 432 -27.37 14.43 7.85
N ALA A 433 -27.28 15.40 8.76
CA ALA A 433 -27.70 16.77 8.53
C ALA A 433 -26.82 17.45 7.47
N HIS A 434 -25.49 17.40 7.63
CA HIS A 434 -24.57 17.98 6.67
C HIS A 434 -24.65 17.29 5.30
N TRP A 435 -24.84 15.96 5.29
CA TRP A 435 -25.02 15.17 4.06
C TRP A 435 -26.16 15.70 3.17
N LYS A 436 -27.29 16.07 3.78
CA LYS A 436 -28.45 16.62 3.06
C LYS A 436 -28.25 18.07 2.63
N ASN A 437 -27.34 18.80 3.29
CA ASN A 437 -27.15 20.24 3.13
C ASN A 437 -25.93 20.61 2.26
N GLY A 438 -25.37 19.66 1.49
CA GLY A 438 -24.32 19.94 0.51
C GLY A 438 -23.21 18.89 0.47
N HIS A 439 -22.86 18.28 1.61
CA HIS A 439 -21.68 17.40 1.68
C HIS A 439 -21.79 16.16 0.77
N ARG A 440 -22.99 15.71 0.42
CA ARG A 440 -23.17 14.63 -0.56
C ARG A 440 -22.48 14.94 -1.88
N ASP A 441 -22.63 16.17 -2.38
CA ASP A 441 -22.10 16.59 -3.67
C ASP A 441 -20.59 16.82 -3.57
N ASP A 442 -20.13 17.45 -2.49
CA ASP A 442 -18.70 17.62 -2.21
C ASP A 442 -17.98 16.27 -2.08
N CYS A 443 -18.57 15.33 -1.34
CA CYS A 443 -18.04 13.99 -1.17
C CYS A 443 -17.99 13.23 -2.50
N LYS A 444 -18.99 13.42 -3.38
CA LYS A 444 -18.99 12.85 -4.72
C LYS A 444 -17.87 13.43 -5.59
N ALA A 445 -17.71 14.75 -5.61
CA ALA A 445 -16.67 15.41 -6.38
C ALA A 445 -15.26 15.00 -5.93
N LEU A 446 -15.04 14.87 -4.60
CA LEU A 446 -13.77 14.37 -4.06
C LEU A 446 -13.49 12.92 -4.47
N LYS A 447 -14.52 12.07 -4.51
CA LYS A 447 -14.38 10.68 -4.97
C LYS A 447 -14.03 10.62 -6.45
N GLU A 448 -14.73 11.38 -7.29
CA GLU A 448 -14.47 11.45 -8.74
C GLU A 448 -13.03 11.92 -9.02
N LEU A 449 -12.54 12.95 -8.33
CA LEU A 449 -11.15 13.38 -8.44
C LEU A 449 -10.16 12.26 -8.13
N ARG A 450 -10.40 11.49 -7.06
CA ARG A 450 -9.51 10.39 -6.64
C ARG A 450 -9.61 9.17 -7.57
N GLU A 451 -10.78 8.89 -8.11
CA GLU A 451 -10.99 7.87 -9.14
C GLU A 451 -10.23 8.22 -10.44
N ASP A 452 -10.11 9.52 -10.74
CA ASP A 452 -9.30 10.05 -11.83
C ASP A 452 -7.79 10.17 -11.48
N GLY A 453 -7.35 9.70 -10.31
CA GLY A 453 -5.95 9.77 -9.85
C GLY A 453 -5.48 11.16 -9.44
N ARG A 454 -6.40 12.11 -9.22
CA ARG A 454 -6.10 13.51 -8.90
C ARG A 454 -6.25 13.80 -7.40
N ALA A 455 -5.32 14.57 -6.86
CA ALA A 455 -5.41 15.08 -5.49
C ALA A 455 -6.40 16.27 -5.42
N PRO A 456 -7.26 16.33 -4.39
CA PRO A 456 -8.01 17.54 -4.06
C PRO A 456 -7.07 18.71 -3.72
N PRO A 457 -7.51 19.97 -3.94
CA PRO A 457 -6.72 21.13 -3.52
C PRO A 457 -6.52 21.14 -2.00
N ILE A 458 -5.33 21.57 -1.57
CA ILE A 458 -5.04 21.85 -0.15
C ILE A 458 -6.01 22.92 0.34
N SER A 459 -6.54 22.74 1.56
CA SER A 459 -7.45 23.72 2.17
C SER A 459 -6.73 25.06 2.39
N ALA A 460 -7.46 26.17 2.35
CA ALA A 460 -6.87 27.49 2.60
C ALA A 460 -6.21 27.57 4.00
N GLU A 461 -6.83 26.95 5.01
CA GLU A 461 -6.28 26.86 6.36
C GLU A 461 -4.95 26.10 6.38
N ASP A 462 -4.91 24.92 5.75
CA ASP A 462 -3.69 24.11 5.72
C ASP A 462 -2.57 24.80 4.93
N TYR A 463 -2.94 25.50 3.86
CA TYR A 463 -2.01 26.26 3.03
C TYR A 463 -1.40 27.46 3.76
N ASP A 464 -2.23 28.35 4.32
CA ASP A 464 -1.77 29.56 5.03
C ASP A 464 -0.87 29.20 6.21
N SER A 465 -1.21 28.10 6.87
CA SER A 465 -0.48 27.54 7.99
C SER A 465 0.89 26.97 7.61
N ALA A 466 0.96 26.21 6.51
CA ALA A 466 2.24 25.76 5.96
C ALA A 466 3.12 26.95 5.57
N CYS A 467 2.55 28.00 4.96
CA CYS A 467 3.28 29.24 4.66
C CYS A 467 3.84 29.92 5.91
N LYS A 468 3.07 30.02 7.00
CA LYS A 468 3.56 30.58 8.27
C LYS A 468 4.76 29.80 8.81
N LEU A 469 4.70 28.47 8.77
CA LEU A 469 5.81 27.60 9.20
C LEU A 469 7.05 27.80 8.32
N VAL A 470 6.89 27.89 7.00
CA VAL A 470 7.99 28.18 6.07
C VAL A 470 8.69 29.48 6.45
N ILE A 471 7.92 30.55 6.69
CA ILE A 471 8.49 31.85 7.05
C ILE A 471 9.27 31.72 8.36
N GLU A 472 8.72 31.03 9.36
CA GLU A 472 9.38 30.87 10.64
C GLU A 472 10.66 30.02 10.56
N GLU A 473 10.67 28.98 9.72
CA GLU A 473 11.85 28.18 9.46
C GLU A 473 12.96 29.02 8.81
N VAL A 474 12.61 29.87 7.84
CA VAL A 474 13.54 30.82 7.22
C VAL A 474 14.07 31.83 8.25
N ARG A 475 13.23 32.32 9.17
CA ARG A 475 13.66 33.23 10.26
C ARG A 475 14.69 32.55 11.17
N LYS A 476 14.44 31.30 11.58
CA LYS A 476 15.35 30.54 12.44
C LYS A 476 16.71 30.32 11.79
N ARG A 477 16.74 30.12 10.47
CA ARG A 477 17.96 29.91 9.68
C ARG A 477 18.59 31.19 9.13
N LYS A 478 18.20 32.38 9.63
CA LYS A 478 18.80 33.67 9.25
C LYS A 478 20.33 33.69 9.38
N GLY A 479 20.87 32.96 10.35
CA GLY A 479 22.31 32.79 10.57
C GLY A 479 23.03 32.11 9.40
N ASP A 480 22.36 31.18 8.71
CA ASP A 480 22.92 30.45 7.56
C ASP A 480 22.79 31.26 6.26
N ILE A 481 21.75 32.09 6.16
CA ILE A 481 21.43 32.92 5.00
C ILE A 481 22.37 34.15 4.92
N THR A 482 22.63 34.80 6.06
CA THR A 482 23.35 36.08 6.12
C THR A 482 24.80 36.04 5.58
N PRO A 483 25.59 34.97 5.79
CA PRO A 483 26.93 34.87 5.20
C PRO A 483 26.91 34.75 3.68
N VAL A 484 26.03 33.91 3.12
CA VAL A 484 25.86 33.74 1.66
C VAL A 484 25.48 35.06 1.02
N TRP A 485 24.54 35.78 1.64
CA TRP A 485 24.16 37.13 1.26
C TRP A 485 25.37 38.07 1.13
N ARG A 486 26.26 38.06 2.13
CA ARG A 486 27.41 38.98 2.18
C ARG A 486 28.51 38.61 1.19
N ALA A 487 28.68 37.33 0.90
CA ALA A 487 29.69 36.82 -0.02
C ALA A 487 29.34 37.11 -1.48
N GLU A 488 28.07 36.96 -1.84
CA GLU A 488 27.55 37.22 -3.19
C GLU A 488 26.39 38.22 -3.14
N PRO A 489 26.67 39.52 -2.93
CA PRO A 489 25.61 40.52 -2.90
C PRO A 489 24.92 40.56 -4.26
N PRO A 490 23.59 40.40 -4.31
CA PRO A 490 22.84 40.47 -5.56
C PRO A 490 23.14 41.76 -6.32
N ALA A 491 23.18 41.68 -7.66
CA ALA A 491 23.33 42.87 -8.50
C ALA A 491 22.29 43.94 -8.11
N PRO A 492 22.60 45.25 -8.24
CA PRO A 492 21.67 46.31 -7.88
C PRO A 492 20.30 46.11 -8.54
N GLY A 493 19.26 45.87 -7.73
CA GLY A 493 17.89 45.63 -8.23
C GLY A 493 17.48 44.16 -8.37
N ARG A 494 18.32 43.18 -7.98
CA ARG A 494 17.91 41.78 -7.84
C ARG A 494 17.83 41.43 -6.35
N ALA A 495 16.70 40.87 -5.90
CA ALA A 495 16.61 40.25 -4.58
C ALA A 495 17.31 38.87 -4.60
N PRO A 496 17.95 38.43 -3.50
CA PRO A 496 18.42 37.05 -3.41
C PRO A 496 17.23 36.08 -3.38
N ALA A 497 17.45 34.89 -3.93
CA ALA A 497 16.48 33.81 -3.90
C ALA A 497 16.87 32.78 -2.84
N LEU A 498 15.85 32.21 -2.21
CA LEU A 498 15.94 31.13 -1.25
C LEU A 498 14.99 30.03 -1.71
N SER A 499 15.47 28.79 -1.77
CA SER A 499 14.63 27.61 -1.94
C SER A 499 14.58 26.85 -0.64
N LEU A 500 13.38 26.55 -0.13
CA LEU A 500 13.18 25.67 1.02
C LEU A 500 12.37 24.45 0.57
N ASN A 501 13.05 23.32 0.43
CA ASN A 501 12.44 22.15 -0.19
C ASN A 501 12.20 21.05 0.84
N TYR A 502 10.94 20.73 1.08
CA TYR A 502 10.55 19.68 2.03
C TYR A 502 10.50 18.33 1.32
N PHE A 503 11.26 17.36 1.83
CA PHE A 503 11.34 16.00 1.30
C PHE A 503 11.33 14.98 2.44
N LEU A 504 11.17 13.71 2.08
CA LEU A 504 11.16 12.62 3.06
C LEU A 504 12.46 12.55 3.87
N ASP A 505 13.61 12.80 3.23
CA ASP A 505 14.92 12.73 3.89
C ASP A 505 15.21 13.89 4.83
N ASP A 506 14.54 15.03 4.65
CA ASP A 506 14.66 16.21 5.50
C ASP A 506 13.29 16.86 5.72
N PRO A 507 12.53 16.40 6.73
CA PRO A 507 11.22 16.94 7.06
C PRO A 507 11.26 18.39 7.58
N ARG A 508 12.45 18.92 7.93
CA ARG A 508 12.67 20.33 8.28
C ARG A 508 12.87 21.20 7.03
N GLY A 509 13.12 20.59 5.89
CA GLY A 509 13.30 21.23 4.60
C GLY A 509 14.75 21.59 4.33
N VAL A 510 15.22 21.31 3.12
CA VAL A 510 16.57 21.65 2.66
C VAL A 510 16.60 23.09 2.20
N LEU A 511 17.47 23.89 2.82
CA LEU A 511 17.64 25.30 2.52
C LEU A 511 18.74 25.51 1.47
N VAL A 512 18.39 26.15 0.35
CA VAL A 512 19.33 26.60 -0.68
C VAL A 512 19.25 28.11 -0.79
N VAL A 513 20.39 28.80 -0.79
CA VAL A 513 20.48 30.26 -0.84
C VAL A 513 21.41 30.65 -1.97
N GLY A 514 21.01 31.60 -2.81
CA GLY A 514 21.91 32.17 -3.81
C GLY A 514 21.24 33.13 -4.78
N ALA A 515 21.96 33.47 -5.85
CA ALA A 515 21.42 34.29 -6.91
C ALA A 515 20.27 33.55 -7.65
N PRO A 516 19.13 34.21 -7.95
CA PRO A 516 17.97 33.54 -8.54
C PRO A 516 18.20 32.87 -9.91
N ASP A 517 19.21 33.33 -10.64
CA ASP A 517 19.66 32.82 -11.93
C ASP A 517 20.66 31.66 -11.81
N VAL A 518 21.28 31.49 -10.65
CA VAL A 518 22.25 30.41 -10.36
C VAL A 518 21.56 29.24 -9.68
N HIS A 519 20.61 29.52 -8.79
CA HIS A 519 19.86 28.53 -8.02
C HIS A 519 18.36 28.71 -8.22
N PRO A 520 17.82 28.32 -9.39
CA PRO A 520 16.38 28.36 -9.62
C PRO A 520 15.66 27.33 -8.72
N PRO A 521 14.36 27.50 -8.47
CA PRO A 521 13.59 26.57 -7.67
C PRO A 521 13.51 25.20 -8.34
N GLN A 522 13.17 24.19 -7.54
CA GLN A 522 12.95 22.84 -8.05
C GLN A 522 11.90 22.83 -9.17
N GLY A 523 12.15 22.06 -10.23
CA GLY A 523 11.24 21.95 -11.36
C GLY A 523 11.39 23.06 -12.41
N TYR A 524 12.28 24.05 -12.21
CA TYR A 524 12.46 25.14 -13.17
C TYR A 524 12.94 24.67 -14.55
N ALA A 525 13.84 23.68 -14.59
CA ALA A 525 14.39 23.13 -15.83
C ALA A 525 13.38 22.21 -16.56
N GLU A 526 12.48 21.59 -15.80
CA GLU A 526 11.57 20.55 -16.24
C GLU A 526 10.19 21.09 -16.63
N PHE A 527 9.68 22.08 -15.90
CA PHE A 527 8.29 22.54 -16.03
C PHE A 527 8.20 23.99 -16.51
N ALA A 528 7.59 24.18 -17.68
CA ALA A 528 7.40 25.50 -18.28
C ALA A 528 6.55 26.44 -17.42
N SER A 529 5.57 25.90 -16.68
CA SER A 529 4.73 26.67 -15.75
C SER A 529 5.52 27.23 -14.56
N VAL A 530 6.42 26.41 -13.99
CA VAL A 530 7.33 26.83 -12.91
C VAL A 530 8.26 27.92 -13.41
N ARG A 531 8.88 27.71 -14.57
CA ARG A 531 9.77 28.67 -15.21
C ARG A 531 9.09 30.01 -15.47
N ALA A 532 7.93 30.00 -16.12
CA ALA A 532 7.18 31.19 -16.43
C ALA A 532 6.80 31.98 -15.17
N THR A 533 6.44 31.27 -14.09
CA THR A 533 6.07 31.93 -12.83
C THR A 533 7.29 32.49 -12.11
N TRP A 534 8.40 31.74 -12.07
CA TRP A 534 9.66 32.22 -11.50
C TRP A 534 10.18 33.47 -12.22
N ASP A 535 10.16 33.45 -13.55
CA ASP A 535 10.60 34.58 -14.37
C ASP A 535 9.70 35.80 -14.18
N ASP A 536 8.39 35.60 -14.03
CA ASP A 536 7.45 36.69 -13.70
C ASP A 536 7.70 37.26 -12.30
N VAL A 537 7.92 36.40 -11.30
CA VAL A 537 8.28 36.81 -9.93
C VAL A 537 9.58 37.63 -9.94
N LEU A 538 10.57 37.23 -10.73
CA LEU A 538 11.83 37.97 -10.88
C LEU A 538 11.70 39.28 -11.67
N ALA A 539 10.76 39.37 -12.59
CA ALA A 539 10.52 40.56 -13.41
C ALA A 539 9.84 41.70 -12.64
N GLN A 540 9.29 41.43 -11.46
CA GLN A 540 8.65 42.44 -10.63
C GLN A 540 9.71 43.32 -9.93
N GLU A 541 9.69 44.64 -10.19
CA GLU A 541 10.64 45.61 -9.59
C GLU A 541 10.47 45.66 -8.08
N ILE A 542 11.43 45.07 -7.34
CA ILE A 542 11.31 44.92 -5.88
C ILE A 542 12.44 45.58 -5.12
N HIS A 543 12.06 46.18 -4.00
CA HIS A 543 12.92 46.87 -3.05
C HIS A 543 14.06 45.97 -2.55
N ARG A 544 15.26 46.55 -2.40
CA ARG A 544 16.49 45.91 -1.89
C ARG A 544 16.39 45.25 -0.48
N GLU A 545 15.22 45.29 0.14
CA GLU A 545 14.96 44.87 1.52
C GLU A 545 14.12 43.58 1.61
N HIS A 546 13.85 42.89 0.49
CA HIS A 546 13.08 41.64 0.44
C HIS A 546 13.88 40.47 -0.16
N ILE A 547 13.54 39.24 0.23
CA ILE A 547 14.01 37.94 -0.29
C ILE A 547 12.85 37.28 -1.02
N ILE A 548 13.16 36.58 -2.12
CA ILE A 548 12.24 35.64 -2.76
C ILE A 548 12.42 34.27 -2.11
N VAL A 549 11.35 33.71 -1.56
CA VAL A 549 11.34 32.35 -1.03
C VAL A 549 10.49 31.47 -1.95
N GLY A 550 11.12 30.52 -2.63
CA GLY A 550 10.46 29.37 -3.23
C GLY A 550 10.40 28.23 -2.20
N ALA A 551 9.21 27.76 -1.84
CA ALA A 551 9.10 26.57 -0.98
C ALA A 551 8.36 25.44 -1.70
N TYR A 552 8.97 24.26 -1.71
CA TYR A 552 8.36 23.05 -2.25
C TYR A 552 7.68 22.29 -1.11
N LEU A 553 6.34 22.32 -1.10
CA LEU A 553 5.50 21.70 -0.08
C LEU A 553 5.07 20.29 -0.52
N PRO A 554 5.04 19.32 0.41
CA PRO A 554 4.66 17.94 0.09
C PRO A 554 3.16 17.84 -0.18
N HIS A 555 2.77 17.32 -1.34
CA HIS A 555 1.37 17.13 -1.73
C HIS A 555 1.26 15.91 -2.64
N GLY A 556 1.36 14.73 -2.01
CA GLY A 556 1.37 13.47 -2.74
C GLY A 556 2.55 13.34 -3.70
N SER A 557 2.29 12.78 -4.88
CA SER A 557 3.30 12.46 -5.90
C SER A 557 3.86 13.66 -6.67
N THR A 558 3.18 14.82 -6.66
CA THR A 558 3.56 15.97 -7.49
C THR A 558 4.14 17.14 -6.68
N GLY A 559 3.90 17.18 -5.36
CA GLY A 559 4.23 18.33 -4.52
C GLY A 559 3.58 19.63 -4.99
N LYS A 560 3.81 20.75 -4.28
CA LYS A 560 3.41 22.08 -4.73
C LYS A 560 4.51 23.09 -4.49
N LEU A 561 4.86 23.84 -5.53
CA LEU A 561 5.81 24.92 -5.42
C LEU A 561 5.08 26.23 -5.13
N HIS A 562 5.52 26.89 -4.07
CA HIS A 562 4.97 28.15 -3.60
C HIS A 562 6.06 29.24 -3.66
N PHE A 563 5.68 30.46 -4.00
CA PHE A 563 6.57 31.62 -3.97
C PHE A 563 6.01 32.69 -3.03
N MET A 564 6.85 33.20 -2.13
CA MET A 564 6.53 34.32 -1.24
C MET A 564 7.68 35.32 -1.17
N TRP A 565 7.36 36.51 -0.69
CA TRP A 565 8.31 37.58 -0.42
C TRP A 565 8.47 37.78 1.08
N MET A 566 9.72 37.91 1.54
CA MET A 566 10.02 38.07 2.96
C MET A 566 10.97 39.25 3.20
N GLY A 567 10.64 40.14 4.13
CA GLY A 567 11.51 41.24 4.53
C GLY A 567 12.72 40.75 5.35
N ILE A 568 13.91 41.30 5.08
CA ILE A 568 15.16 40.91 5.78
C ILE A 568 15.30 41.53 7.17
N ASN A 569 14.72 42.72 7.34
CA ASN A 569 14.74 43.44 8.59
C ASN A 569 13.38 43.29 9.26
N ASP A 570 13.37 42.82 10.51
CA ASP A 570 12.18 42.66 11.39
C ASP A 570 11.44 43.99 11.69
N ARG A 571 11.70 45.06 10.92
CA ARG A 571 11.23 46.43 11.13
C ARG A 571 10.02 46.83 10.30
N LEU A 572 9.58 46.02 9.36
CA LEU A 572 8.38 46.29 8.60
C LEU A 572 7.43 45.10 8.76
N PRO A 573 6.39 45.18 9.62
CA PRO A 573 5.24 44.33 9.39
C PRO A 573 4.77 44.59 7.95
N PRO A 574 4.33 43.57 7.20
CA PRO A 574 3.60 43.84 5.96
C PRO A 574 2.44 44.75 6.35
N SER A 575 2.43 45.97 5.82
CA SER A 575 1.25 46.82 5.93
C SER A 575 0.10 46.05 5.31
N GLU A 576 -1.05 45.90 5.99
CA GLU A 576 -2.25 45.31 5.39
C GLU A 576 -2.47 45.89 3.99
N GLY A 577 -2.45 45.04 2.97
CA GLY A 577 -2.58 45.41 1.56
C GLY A 577 -1.27 45.78 0.85
N SER A 578 -0.08 45.43 1.36
CA SER A 578 1.18 45.63 0.61
C SER A 578 1.21 44.82 -0.69
N ILE A 579 2.00 45.24 -1.68
CA ILE A 579 2.19 44.49 -2.95
C ILE A 579 2.76 43.08 -2.65
N ALA A 580 3.58 42.93 -1.60
CA ALA A 580 4.12 41.65 -1.15
C ALA A 580 3.06 40.67 -0.61
N GLU A 581 1.96 41.17 -0.06
CA GLU A 581 0.81 40.36 0.38
C GLU A 581 -0.13 40.01 -0.80
N ARG A 582 -0.16 40.85 -1.83
CA ARG A 582 -1.01 40.68 -3.03
C ARG A 582 -0.43 39.74 -4.10
N LEU A 583 0.80 39.27 -3.94
CA LEU A 583 1.53 38.49 -4.95
C LEU A 583 1.98 37.13 -4.42
N ILE A 584 0.99 36.33 -3.99
CA ILE A 584 1.14 34.89 -3.81
C ILE A 584 0.75 34.24 -5.13
N ARG A 585 1.72 33.70 -5.88
CA ARG A 585 1.45 32.87 -7.06
C ARG A 585 1.81 31.43 -6.73
N THR A 586 0.82 30.54 -6.75
CA THR A 586 1.02 29.10 -6.62
C THR A 586 1.24 28.50 -8.01
N VAL A 587 2.25 27.66 -8.17
CA VAL A 587 2.40 26.84 -9.37
C VAL A 587 2.04 25.41 -9.04
N GLU A 588 1.04 24.87 -9.73
CA GLU A 588 0.79 23.44 -9.72
C GLU A 588 1.73 22.78 -10.75
N MET A 589 2.56 21.85 -10.27
CA MET A 589 3.33 20.95 -11.13
C MET A 589 2.42 19.75 -11.41
N MET A 590 2.08 19.52 -12.69
CA MET A 590 1.27 18.38 -13.14
C MET A 590 2.12 17.12 -13.28
#